data_AF-A0A0P7WFP2-F1
#
_entry.id   AF-A0A0P7WFP2-F1
#
_cell.length_a   1.000
_cell.length_b   1.000
_cell.length_c   1.000
_cell.angle_alpha   90.00
_cell.angle_beta   90.00
_cell.angle_gamma   90.00
#
_symmetry.space_group_name_H-M   'P 1'
#
loop_
_entity.id
_entity.type
_entity.pdbx_description
1 polymer ?
#
loop_
_entity_poly.entity_id
_entity_poly.type
_entity_poly.pdbx_seq_one_letter_code
_entity_poly.pdbx_strand_id
1 'polypeptide(L)'
;MAHWWRDGAHAACYEDPECCDFLTNRAYAVSSSVVSFYLPLVVMVFVYARVYREARRQLDKIDRCEGARKRGGGPGAPRLLALREHKALKTLGMIMGTFTLCWLPFFVVNVLRVFRAHVVDRRLFLFLNWLGYSNSAFNPLIYCRSPDFRRAFRRLL
;
A
#
# COMPACT_ATOMS: atom_id res chain seq x y z
N MET A 1 14.13 -5.82 32.25
CA MET A 1 13.91 -6.54 30.97
C MET A 1 14.78 -5.89 29.93
N ALA A 2 15.70 -6.65 29.32
CA ALA A 2 16.79 -6.12 28.51
C ALA A 2 16.27 -5.39 27.26
N HIS A 3 16.74 -4.16 27.02
CA HIS A 3 16.44 -3.37 25.83
C HIS A 3 17.16 -3.94 24.60
N TRP A 4 16.83 -5.16 24.20
CA TRP A 4 17.49 -5.96 23.15
C TRP A 4 17.45 -5.36 21.74
N TRP A 5 16.72 -4.25 21.56
CA TRP A 5 16.45 -3.61 20.28
C TRP A 5 17.29 -2.33 20.14
N ARG A 6 17.85 -1.83 21.26
CA ARG A 6 18.71 -0.65 21.28
C ARG A 6 20.08 -1.00 20.72
N ASP A 7 20.65 -0.06 19.97
CA ASP A 7 22.04 -0.15 19.52
C ASP A 7 22.96 0.52 20.55
N GLY A 8 24.01 -0.17 21.00
CA GLY A 8 24.93 0.37 22.01
C GLY A 8 25.67 1.62 21.54
N ALA A 9 25.81 1.81 20.23
CA ALA A 9 26.47 2.97 19.62
C ALA A 9 25.74 4.31 19.85
N HIS A 10 24.48 4.28 20.31
CA HIS A 10 23.63 5.46 20.48
C HIS A 10 23.04 5.59 21.88
N ALA A 11 23.72 5.04 22.89
CA ALA A 11 23.33 5.12 24.31
C ALA A 11 22.94 6.54 24.74
N ALA A 12 23.71 7.54 24.33
CA ALA A 12 23.50 8.95 24.68
C ALA A 12 22.14 9.51 24.19
N CYS A 13 21.60 9.05 23.05
CA CYS A 13 20.29 9.49 22.58
C CYS A 13 19.15 8.83 23.38
N TYR A 14 19.34 7.61 23.89
CA TYR A 14 18.28 6.95 24.67
C TYR A 14 18.11 7.53 26.08
N GLU A 15 19.09 8.28 26.57
CA GLU A 15 19.07 8.94 27.88
C GLU A 15 18.61 10.40 27.80
N ASP A 16 18.59 10.99 26.61
CA ASP A 16 18.16 12.36 26.36
C ASP A 16 16.64 12.42 26.03
N PRO A 17 15.81 13.07 26.87
CA PRO A 17 14.38 13.22 26.60
C PRO A 17 14.07 14.07 25.35
N GLU A 18 15.01 14.87 24.84
CA GLU A 18 14.84 15.64 23.61
C GLU A 18 15.16 14.82 22.34
N CYS A 19 15.79 13.64 22.49
CA CYS A 19 16.15 12.78 21.37
C CYS A 19 15.01 11.84 20.97
N CYS A 20 14.21 12.24 19.97
CA CYS A 20 13.11 11.43 19.41
C CYS A 20 13.51 10.66 18.13
N ASP A 21 14.74 10.15 18.09
CA ASP A 21 15.21 9.36 16.95
C ASP A 21 15.02 7.86 17.22
N PHE A 22 14.29 7.16 16.34
CA PHE A 22 14.08 5.72 16.44
C PHE A 22 15.33 4.94 15.98
N LEU A 23 16.34 4.90 16.85
CA LEU A 23 17.58 4.17 16.65
C LEU A 23 17.36 2.72 17.09
N THR A 24 17.62 1.77 16.20
CA THR A 24 17.42 0.34 16.48
C THR A 24 18.56 -0.47 15.92
N ASN A 25 18.81 -1.63 16.54
CA ASN A 25 19.85 -2.53 16.06
C ASN A 25 19.48 -3.16 14.70
N ARG A 26 20.48 -3.75 14.04
CA ARG A 26 20.30 -4.30 12.70
C ARG A 26 19.23 -5.38 12.63
N ALA A 27 19.22 -6.29 13.60
CA ALA A 27 18.31 -7.41 13.64
C ALA A 27 16.85 -6.95 13.80
N TYR A 28 16.60 -5.96 14.67
CA TYR A 28 15.29 -5.40 14.90
C TYR A 28 14.81 -4.58 13.70
N ALA A 29 15.65 -3.71 13.14
CA ALA A 29 15.29 -2.91 11.98
C ALA A 29 14.89 -3.77 10.77
N VAL A 30 15.65 -4.84 10.49
CA VAL A 30 15.34 -5.78 9.40
C VAL A 30 14.09 -6.61 9.72
N SER A 31 14.03 -7.25 10.89
CA SER A 31 12.92 -8.14 11.23
C SER A 31 11.58 -7.40 11.34
N SER A 32 11.56 -6.22 11.98
CA SER A 32 10.36 -5.37 12.05
C SER A 32 9.92 -4.89 10.67
N SER A 33 10.85 -4.46 9.80
CA SER A 33 10.52 -4.06 8.42
C SER A 33 9.94 -5.23 7.61
N VAL A 34 10.46 -6.44 7.79
CA VAL A 34 9.98 -7.63 7.09
C VAL A 34 8.55 -7.97 7.51
N VAL A 35 8.29 -8.02 8.80
CA VAL A 35 6.97 -8.39 9.33
C VAL A 35 5.93 -7.29 9.05
N SER A 36 6.30 -6.02 9.18
CA SER A 36 5.36 -4.91 9.05
C SER A 36 5.08 -4.50 7.60
N PHE A 37 6.04 -4.69 6.68
CA PHE A 37 5.90 -4.19 5.31
C PHE A 37 6.18 -5.23 4.24
N TYR A 38 7.36 -5.85 4.21
CA TYR A 38 7.75 -6.68 3.07
C TYR A 38 6.89 -7.94 2.92
N LEU A 39 6.59 -8.64 4.03
CA LEU A 39 5.75 -9.83 3.99
C LEU A 39 4.29 -9.48 3.62
N PRO A 40 3.63 -8.50 4.26
CA PRO A 40 2.33 -8.02 3.82
C PRO A 40 2.32 -7.58 2.35
N LEU A 41 3.35 -6.86 1.88
CA LEU A 41 3.45 -6.41 0.50
C LEU A 41 3.50 -7.58 -0.49
N VAL A 42 4.33 -8.59 -0.23
CA VAL A 42 4.43 -9.78 -1.10
C VAL A 42 3.09 -10.53 -1.16
N VAL A 43 2.45 -10.74 0.00
CA VAL A 43 1.15 -11.42 0.06
C VAL A 43 0.09 -10.62 -0.69
N MET A 44 0.02 -9.31 -0.47
CA MET A 44 -0.91 -8.42 -1.17
C MET A 44 -0.67 -8.46 -2.68
N VAL A 45 0.55 -8.25 -3.15
CA VAL A 45 0.88 -8.29 -4.58
C VAL A 45 0.49 -9.64 -5.20
N PHE A 46 0.79 -10.74 -4.52
CA PHE A 46 0.44 -12.08 -5.01
C PHE A 46 -1.08 -12.29 -5.09
N VAL A 47 -1.81 -12.05 -4.00
CA VAL A 47 -3.27 -12.24 -3.94
C VAL A 47 -3.95 -11.37 -4.99
N TYR A 48 -3.57 -10.10 -5.09
CA TYR A 48 -4.20 -9.18 -6.03
C TYR A 48 -3.82 -9.45 -7.49
N ALA A 49 -2.59 -9.88 -7.77
CA ALA A 49 -2.24 -10.35 -9.11
C ALA A 49 -3.09 -11.56 -9.51
N ARG A 50 -3.35 -12.49 -8.58
CA ARG A 50 -4.23 -13.64 -8.82
C ARG A 50 -5.67 -13.19 -9.07
N VAL A 51 -6.23 -12.34 -8.21
CA VAL A 51 -7.59 -11.82 -8.37
C VAL A 51 -7.75 -11.03 -9.68
N TYR A 52 -6.77 -10.18 -10.03
CA TYR A 52 -6.80 -9.43 -11.28
C TYR A 52 -6.76 -10.35 -12.51
N ARG A 53 -5.94 -11.41 -12.47
CA ARG A 53 -5.88 -12.40 -13.56
C ARG A 53 -7.21 -13.12 -13.73
N GLU A 54 -7.86 -13.54 -12.63
CA GLU A 54 -9.16 -14.20 -12.72
C GLU A 54 -10.27 -13.26 -13.20
N ALA A 55 -10.28 -12.01 -12.74
CA ALA A 55 -11.23 -11.00 -13.21
C ALA A 55 -11.08 -10.70 -14.73
N ARG A 56 -9.83 -10.62 -15.22
CA ARG A 56 -9.53 -10.46 -16.65
C ARG A 56 -9.99 -11.66 -17.47
N ARG A 57 -9.74 -12.88 -16.98
CA ARG A 57 -10.22 -14.12 -17.62
C ARG A 57 -11.74 -14.17 -17.71
N GLN A 58 -12.46 -13.70 -16.70
CA GLN A 58 -13.93 -13.64 -16.74
C GLN A 58 -14.43 -12.65 -17.80
N LEU A 59 -13.82 -11.47 -17.91
CA LEU A 59 -14.17 -10.51 -18.97
C LEU A 59 -13.88 -11.05 -20.37
N ASP A 60 -12.72 -11.68 -20.58
CA ASP A 60 -12.35 -12.25 -21.89
C ASP A 60 -13.30 -13.37 -22.34
N LYS A 61 -13.85 -14.15 -21.40
CA LYS A 61 -14.87 -15.16 -21.68
C LYS A 61 -16.21 -14.53 -22.05
N ILE A 62 -16.61 -13.48 -21.35
CA ILE A 62 -17.87 -12.76 -21.62
C ILE A 62 -17.81 -12.07 -22.99
N ASP A 63 -16.69 -11.44 -23.34
CA ASP A 63 -16.52 -10.74 -24.63
C ASP A 63 -16.58 -11.71 -25.82
N ARG A 64 -16.00 -12.91 -25.70
CA ARG A 64 -16.11 -13.97 -26.71
C ARG A 64 -17.54 -14.48 -26.90
N CYS A 65 -18.31 -14.64 -25.80
CA CYS A 65 -19.72 -15.06 -25.88
C CYS A 65 -20.63 -13.98 -26.48
N GLU A 66 -20.39 -12.70 -26.19
CA GLU A 66 -21.15 -11.60 -26.78
C GLU A 66 -20.80 -11.35 -28.26
N GLY A 67 -19.55 -11.57 -28.66
CA GLY A 67 -19.14 -11.56 -30.07
C GLY A 67 -19.94 -12.55 -30.93
N ALA A 68 -20.39 -13.66 -30.35
CA ALA A 68 -21.27 -14.63 -30.98
C ALA A 68 -22.78 -14.28 -30.93
N ARG A 69 -23.22 -13.37 -30.03
CA ARG A 69 -24.64 -13.03 -29.75
C ARG A 69 -25.06 -11.68 -30.36
N LYS A 70 -24.42 -11.23 -31.43
CA LYS A 70 -24.47 -9.85 -31.99
C LYS A 70 -25.83 -9.32 -32.52
N ARG A 71 -26.99 -9.76 -32.01
CA ARG A 71 -28.32 -9.42 -32.54
C ARG A 71 -29.33 -8.73 -31.62
N GLY A 72 -28.97 -8.21 -30.44
CA GLY A 72 -29.89 -7.31 -29.74
C GLY A 72 -29.50 -6.85 -28.34
N GLY A 73 -29.44 -5.52 -28.17
CA GLY A 73 -29.78 -4.80 -26.94
C GLY A 73 -28.89 -4.97 -25.71
N GLY A 74 -28.01 -3.99 -25.46
CA GLY A 74 -27.41 -3.70 -24.15
C GLY A 74 -26.36 -4.71 -23.63
N PRO A 75 -25.52 -4.32 -22.66
CA PRO A 75 -24.62 -5.26 -21.99
C PRO A 75 -25.44 -6.25 -21.15
N GLY A 76 -25.17 -7.56 -21.30
CA GLY A 76 -25.87 -8.59 -20.53
C GLY A 76 -25.63 -8.43 -19.01
N ALA A 77 -26.58 -8.90 -18.19
CA ALA A 77 -26.44 -8.88 -16.71
C ALA A 77 -25.09 -9.44 -16.19
N PRO A 78 -24.52 -10.52 -16.77
CA PRO A 78 -23.20 -11.02 -16.38
C PRO A 78 -22.05 -10.04 -16.70
N ARG A 79 -22.13 -9.31 -17.82
CA ARG A 79 -21.14 -8.30 -18.22
C ARG A 79 -21.17 -7.08 -17.30
N LEU A 80 -22.38 -6.61 -16.96
CA LEU A 80 -22.54 -5.49 -16.03
C LEU A 80 -21.97 -5.83 -14.65
N LEU A 81 -22.19 -7.05 -14.16
CA LEU A 81 -21.68 -7.51 -12.86
C LEU A 81 -20.15 -7.61 -12.87
N ALA A 82 -19.57 -8.21 -13.91
CA ALA A 82 -18.11 -8.27 -14.07
C ALA A 82 -17.45 -6.89 -14.18
N LEU A 83 -18.07 -5.93 -14.88
CA LEU A 83 -17.60 -4.54 -14.93
C LEU A 83 -17.66 -3.84 -13.55
N ARG A 84 -18.69 -4.15 -12.75
CA ARG A 84 -18.84 -3.64 -11.37
C ARG A 84 -17.74 -4.20 -10.46
N GLU A 85 -17.45 -5.49 -10.55
CA GLU A 85 -16.36 -6.14 -9.82
C GLU A 85 -15.00 -5.56 -10.21
N HIS A 86 -14.76 -5.36 -11.51
CA HIS A 86 -13.54 -4.74 -12.01
C HIS A 86 -13.35 -3.31 -11.50
N LYS A 87 -14.44 -2.55 -11.32
CA LYS A 87 -14.41 -1.21 -10.75
C LYS A 87 -14.02 -1.22 -9.27
N ALA A 88 -14.53 -2.19 -8.50
CA ALA A 88 -14.13 -2.37 -7.10
C ALA A 88 -12.66 -2.77 -6.98
N LEU A 89 -12.20 -3.71 -7.81
CA LEU A 89 -10.80 -4.14 -7.87
C LEU A 89 -9.87 -2.99 -8.28
N LYS A 90 -10.30 -2.09 -9.16
CA LYS A 90 -9.53 -0.89 -9.53
C LYS A 90 -9.29 0.02 -8.32
N THR A 91 -10.30 0.22 -7.47
CA THR A 91 -10.16 1.01 -6.24
C THR A 91 -9.19 0.36 -5.27
N LEU A 92 -9.30 -0.96 -5.06
CA LEU A 92 -8.36 -1.71 -4.22
C LEU A 92 -6.93 -1.65 -4.78
N GLY A 93 -6.79 -1.76 -6.10
CA GLY A 93 -5.55 -1.54 -6.85
C GLY A 93 -4.90 -0.20 -6.54
N MET A 94 -5.67 0.89 -6.59
CA MET A 94 -5.20 2.24 -6.28
C MET A 94 -4.76 2.39 -4.81
N ILE A 95 -5.52 1.81 -3.86
CA ILE A 95 -5.17 1.86 -2.43
C ILE A 95 -3.83 1.20 -2.18
N MET A 96 -3.62 -0.03 -2.69
CA MET A 96 -2.34 -0.72 -2.51
C MET A 96 -1.18 -0.06 -3.25
N GLY A 97 -1.42 0.44 -4.45
CA GLY A 97 -0.42 1.17 -5.21
C GLY A 97 0.05 2.41 -4.46
N THR A 98 -0.88 3.16 -3.89
CA THR A 98 -0.58 4.35 -3.07
C THR A 98 0.16 3.95 -1.79
N PHE A 99 -0.31 2.94 -1.07
CA PHE A 99 0.38 2.41 0.10
C PHE A 99 1.83 2.02 -0.22
N THR A 100 2.04 1.28 -1.31
CA THR A 100 3.36 0.84 -1.73
C THR A 100 4.25 2.03 -2.12
N LEU A 101 3.75 2.97 -2.93
CA LEU A 101 4.54 4.12 -3.37
C LEU A 101 4.93 5.06 -2.22
N CYS A 102 4.05 5.22 -1.23
CA CYS A 102 4.32 6.06 -0.06
C CYS A 102 5.28 5.39 0.93
N TRP A 103 5.16 4.08 1.15
CA TRP A 103 5.92 3.37 2.19
C TRP A 103 7.19 2.69 1.71
N LEU A 104 7.26 2.25 0.45
CA LEU A 104 8.43 1.55 -0.08
C LEU A 104 9.72 2.37 0.03
N PRO A 105 9.75 3.68 -0.33
CA PRO A 105 10.97 4.47 -0.22
C PRO A 105 11.51 4.53 1.22
N PHE A 106 10.61 4.70 2.19
CA PHE A 106 10.97 4.72 3.62
C PHE A 106 11.53 3.37 4.08
N PHE A 107 10.85 2.26 3.80
CA PHE A 107 11.31 0.94 4.24
C PHE A 107 12.61 0.50 3.55
N VAL A 108 12.85 0.93 2.31
CA VAL A 108 14.14 0.72 1.63
C VAL A 108 15.24 1.50 2.34
N VAL A 109 15.03 2.79 2.62
CA VAL A 109 16.02 3.62 3.32
C VAL A 109 16.23 3.17 4.76
N ASN A 110 15.18 2.69 5.45
CA ASN A 110 15.28 2.13 6.80
C ASN A 110 16.23 0.93 6.85
N VAL A 111 16.11 0.02 5.88
CA VAL A 111 17.03 -1.13 5.76
C VAL A 111 18.42 -0.67 5.31
N LEU A 112 18.53 0.26 4.35
CA LEU A 112 19.83 0.77 3.88
C LEU A 112 20.62 1.49 4.97
N ARG A 113 19.97 2.28 5.83
CA ARG A 113 20.61 3.01 6.95
C ARG A 113 21.35 2.06 7.88
N VAL A 114 20.82 0.86 8.09
CA VAL A 114 21.40 -0.18 8.95
C VAL A 114 22.69 -0.77 8.38
N PHE A 115 22.78 -0.87 7.05
CA PHE A 115 23.96 -1.40 6.34
C PHE A 115 24.98 -0.31 5.99
N ARG A 116 24.53 0.91 5.66
CA ARG A 116 25.35 2.05 5.25
C ARG A 116 24.80 3.36 5.82
N ALA A 117 25.08 3.61 7.10
CA ALA A 117 24.59 4.78 7.82
C ALA A 117 25.01 6.12 7.17
N HIS A 118 26.19 6.19 6.55
CA HIS A 118 26.73 7.42 5.95
C HIS A 118 26.01 7.87 4.66
N VAL A 119 25.24 6.99 4.00
CA VAL A 119 24.56 7.30 2.74
C VAL A 119 23.20 7.97 2.99
N VAL A 120 22.66 7.85 4.20
CA VAL A 120 21.30 8.28 4.54
C VAL A 120 21.34 9.50 5.43
N ASP A 121 21.00 10.66 4.87
CA ASP A 121 20.83 11.90 5.65
C ASP A 121 19.56 11.86 6.51
N ARG A 122 19.62 12.49 7.69
CA ARG A 122 18.50 12.58 8.64
C ARG A 122 17.29 13.29 8.03
N ARG A 123 17.52 14.35 7.24
CA ARG A 123 16.43 15.09 6.56
C ARG A 123 15.70 14.21 5.55
N LEU A 124 16.44 13.40 4.79
CA LEU A 124 15.88 12.45 3.84
C LEU A 124 15.05 11.38 4.56
N PHE A 125 15.55 10.82 5.66
CA PHE A 125 14.83 9.82 6.45
C PHE A 125 13.49 10.36 6.98
N LEU A 126 13.51 11.57 7.56
CA LEU A 126 12.29 12.24 8.05
C LEU A 126 11.31 12.55 6.92
N PHE A 127 11.80 13.09 5.79
CA PHE A 127 10.98 13.38 4.63
C PHE A 127 10.25 12.13 4.11
N LEU A 128 10.97 11.01 3.97
CA LEU A 128 10.37 9.75 3.53
C LEU A 128 9.38 9.16 4.54
N ASN A 129 9.61 9.35 5.85
CA ASN A 129 8.65 8.94 6.87
C ASN A 129 7.35 9.75 6.77
N TRP A 130 7.45 11.07 6.58
CA TRP A 130 6.30 11.95 6.34
C TRP A 130 5.55 11.61 5.05
N LEU A 131 6.27 11.20 4.01
CA LEU A 131 5.65 10.67 2.78
C LEU A 131 4.83 9.40 3.07
N GLY A 132 5.35 8.50 3.92
CA GLY A 132 4.63 7.33 4.41
C GLY A 132 3.33 7.70 5.14
N TYR A 133 3.38 8.69 6.03
CA TYR A 133 2.18 9.17 6.75
C TYR A 133 1.14 9.83 5.83
N SER A 134 1.60 10.46 4.74
CA SER A 134 0.71 11.04 3.74
C SER A 134 -0.19 10.00 3.06
N ASN A 135 0.15 8.69 3.11
CA ASN A 135 -0.71 7.59 2.66
C ASN A 135 -2.15 7.69 3.21
N SER A 136 -2.30 8.09 4.47
CA SER A 136 -3.60 8.21 5.12
C SER A 136 -4.47 9.31 4.50
N ALA A 137 -3.86 10.38 3.98
CA ALA A 137 -4.58 11.48 3.30
C ALA A 137 -5.07 11.09 1.90
N PHE A 138 -4.38 10.16 1.22
CA PHE A 138 -4.81 9.65 -0.08
C PHE A 138 -6.03 8.73 0.01
N ASN A 139 -6.25 8.05 1.13
CA ASN A 139 -7.37 7.13 1.29
C ASN A 139 -8.73 7.81 1.03
N PRO A 140 -9.11 8.93 1.69
CA PRO A 140 -10.32 9.69 1.35
C PRO A 140 -10.41 10.12 -0.11
N LEU A 141 -9.31 10.59 -0.71
CA LEU A 141 -9.27 11.02 -2.11
C LEU A 141 -9.59 9.87 -3.08
N ILE A 142 -9.08 8.66 -2.78
CA ILE A 142 -9.34 7.45 -3.57
C ILE A 142 -10.81 7.02 -3.43
N TYR A 143 -11.35 7.00 -2.20
CA TYR A 143 -12.75 6.64 -1.96
C TYR A 143 -13.74 7.62 -2.60
N CYS A 144 -13.42 8.91 -2.60
CA CYS A 144 -14.22 9.95 -3.26
C CYS A 144 -14.27 9.83 -4.78
N ARG A 145 -13.46 8.97 -5.43
CA ARG A 145 -13.65 8.66 -6.86
C ARG A 145 -14.82 7.70 -7.10
N SER A 146 -15.31 7.01 -6.07
CA SER A 146 -16.50 6.18 -6.19
C SER A 146 -17.77 7.06 -6.10
N PRO A 147 -18.68 6.98 -7.09
CA PRO A 147 -19.94 7.73 -7.07
C PRO A 147 -20.85 7.35 -5.90
N ASP A 148 -20.67 6.16 -5.32
CA ASP A 148 -21.43 5.71 -4.15
C ASP A 148 -20.98 6.47 -2.88
N PHE A 149 -19.66 6.58 -2.67
CA PHE A 149 -19.10 7.37 -1.58
C PHE A 149 -19.38 8.86 -1.73
N ARG A 150 -19.31 9.42 -2.94
CA ARG A 150 -19.69 10.82 -3.21
C ARG A 150 -21.16 11.12 -2.91
N ARG A 151 -22.04 10.14 -3.09
CA ARG A 151 -23.47 10.28 -2.76
C ARG A 151 -23.69 10.21 -1.26
N ALA A 152 -22.97 9.35 -0.55
CA ALA A 152 -23.01 9.29 0.91
C ALA A 152 -22.47 10.57 1.56
N PHE A 153 -21.31 11.08 1.12
CA PHE A 153 -20.75 12.34 1.64
C PHE A 153 -21.68 13.54 1.45
N ARG A 154 -22.35 13.64 0.30
CA ARG A 154 -23.36 14.70 0.02
C ARG A 154 -24.68 14.55 0.80
N ARG A 155 -24.89 13.43 1.49
CA ARG A 155 -26.04 13.27 2.40
C ARG A 155 -25.67 13.54 3.86
N LEU A 156 -24.38 13.46 4.19
CA LEU A 156 -23.86 13.66 5.54
C LEU A 156 -23.46 15.12 5.79
N LEU A 157 -23.00 15.80 4.74
CA LEU A 157 -22.76 17.25 4.68
C LEU A 157 -23.95 17.92 3.99
#